data_AF-A0A7S3SP33-F1
#
_entry.id   AF-A0A7S3SP33-F1
#
_cell.length_a   1.000
_cell.length_b   1.000
_cell.length_c   1.000
_cell.angle_alpha   90.00
_cell.angle_beta   90.00
_cell.angle_gamma   90.00
#
_symmetry.space_group_name_H-M   'P 1'
#
loop_
_entity.id
_entity.type
_entity.pdbx_description
1 polymer ?
#
loop_
_entity_poly.entity_id
_entity_poly.type
_entity_poly.pdbx_seq_one_letter_code
_entity_poly.pdbx_strand_id
1 'polypeptide(L)'
;LLKFTERESGMPIDLSCNSLDGLRNSQAIRVAIQFRPELQPLILVVKTFLKQRGLNETFNGGIGSYLLFAMALQKIEPRTRSTDLLEAARQLGQVAQLRVS
;
A
#
# COMPACT_ATOMS: atom_id res chain seq x y z
N LEU A 1 7.34 12.46 11.06
CA LEU A 1 6.67 12.69 9.76
C LEU A 1 6.60 14.19 9.56
N LEU A 2 7.14 14.71 8.47
CA LEU A 2 7.08 16.11 8.09
C LEU A 2 6.02 16.27 7.00
N LYS A 3 5.05 17.17 7.19
CA LYS A 3 4.00 17.46 6.22
C LYS A 3 4.18 18.87 5.69
N PHE A 4 4.17 19.04 4.37
CA PHE A 4 4.22 20.36 3.74
C PHE A 4 3.49 20.31 2.39
N THR A 5 3.15 21.48 1.86
CA THR A 5 2.57 21.60 0.53
C THR A 5 3.60 22.26 -0.38
N GLU A 6 3.91 21.62 -1.50
CA GLU A 6 4.82 22.18 -2.49
C GLU A 6 4.16 23.40 -3.16
N ARG A 7 4.95 24.47 -3.36
CA ARG A 7 4.42 25.81 -3.65
C ARG A 7 3.86 25.93 -5.07
N GLU A 8 4.44 25.25 -6.05
CA GLU A 8 4.13 25.47 -7.47
C GLU A 8 2.98 24.56 -7.94
N SER A 9 3.05 23.27 -7.61
CA SER A 9 2.04 22.25 -7.89
C SER A 9 0.87 22.25 -6.90
N GLY A 10 1.06 22.82 -5.69
CA GLY A 10 0.07 22.73 -4.61
C GLY A 10 -0.10 21.32 -4.04
N MET A 11 0.82 20.39 -4.35
CA MET A 11 0.73 18.99 -3.93
C MET A 11 1.06 18.85 -2.43
N PRO A 12 0.19 18.21 -1.63
CA PRO A 12 0.52 17.85 -0.25
C PRO A 12 1.55 16.71 -0.25
N ILE A 13 2.63 16.90 0.49
CA ILE A 13 3.74 15.95 0.62
C ILE A 13 3.87 15.53 2.08
N ASP A 14 3.87 14.20 2.30
CA ASP A 14 4.20 13.55 3.56
C ASP A 14 5.61 12.94 3.46
N LEU A 15 6.58 13.46 4.21
CA LEU A 15 7.95 12.96 4.26
C LEU A 15 8.20 12.19 5.57
N SER A 16 8.55 10.90 5.43
CA SER A 16 8.99 10.05 6.55
C SER A 16 10.46 9.66 6.37
N CYS A 17 11.31 10.03 7.32
CA CYS A 17 12.71 9.59 7.33
C CYS A 17 12.84 8.26 8.06
N ASN A 18 13.73 7.38 7.57
CA ASN A 18 14.05 6.08 8.17
C ASN A 18 12.85 5.12 8.37
N SER A 19 11.76 5.29 7.62
CA SER A 19 10.61 4.35 7.63
C SER A 19 10.70 3.41 6.43
N LEU A 20 11.26 2.21 6.66
CA LEU A 20 11.40 1.18 5.63
C LEU A 20 10.06 0.52 5.26
N ASP A 21 9.08 0.59 6.15
CA ASP A 21 7.78 -0.06 5.96
C ASP A 21 7.01 0.53 4.77
N GLY A 22 7.08 1.84 4.54
CA GLY A 22 6.46 2.48 3.38
C GLY A 22 7.00 1.95 2.05
N LEU A 23 8.32 1.74 1.99
CA LEU A 23 8.99 1.20 0.79
C LEU A 23 8.59 -0.27 0.56
N ARG A 24 8.65 -1.10 1.61
CA ARG A 24 8.30 -2.52 1.55
C ARG A 24 6.83 -2.73 1.18
N ASN A 25 5.92 -1.99 1.82
CA ASN A 25 4.48 -2.08 1.56
C ASN A 25 4.16 -1.66 0.12
N SER A 26 4.76 -0.58 -0.38
CA SER A 26 4.54 -0.13 -1.75
C SER A 26 5.11 -1.09 -2.80
N GLN A 27 6.23 -1.75 -2.51
CA GLN A 27 6.78 -2.83 -3.35
C GLN A 27 5.84 -4.04 -3.39
N ALA A 28 5.35 -4.50 -2.23
CA ALA A 28 4.40 -5.61 -2.16
C ALA A 28 3.10 -5.33 -2.94
N ILE A 29 2.57 -4.11 -2.84
CA ILE A 29 1.39 -3.68 -3.61
C ILE A 29 1.68 -3.74 -5.12
N ARG A 30 2.84 -3.21 -5.57
CA ARG A 30 3.22 -3.22 -6.99
C ARG A 30 3.30 -4.64 -7.54
N VAL A 31 3.98 -5.53 -6.81
CA VAL A 31 4.12 -6.95 -7.17
C VAL A 31 2.76 -7.63 -7.24
N ALA A 32 1.92 -7.44 -6.22
CA ALA A 32 0.58 -8.04 -6.19
C ALA A 32 -0.32 -7.56 -7.33
N ILE A 33 -0.30 -6.26 -7.66
CA ILE A 33 -1.06 -5.71 -8.79
C ILE A 33 -0.54 -6.26 -10.13
N GLN A 34 0.78 -6.45 -10.27
CA GLN A 34 1.35 -7.04 -11.47
C GLN A 34 0.90 -8.50 -11.67
N PHE A 35 0.80 -9.27 -10.58
CA PHE A 35 0.29 -10.65 -10.64
C PHE A 35 -1.24 -10.74 -10.76
N ARG A 36 -1.96 -9.82 -10.13
CA ARG A 36 -3.44 -9.77 -10.07
C ARG A 36 -3.91 -8.37 -10.47
N PRO A 37 -3.93 -8.03 -11.77
CA PRO A 37 -4.30 -6.70 -12.25
C PRO A 37 -5.73 -6.30 -11.88
N GLU A 38 -6.62 -7.26 -11.61
CA GLU A 38 -7.98 -7.01 -11.12
C GLU A 38 -8.04 -6.33 -9.74
N LEU A 39 -6.94 -6.36 -8.96
CA LEU A 39 -6.87 -5.66 -7.67
C LEU A 39 -7.02 -4.15 -7.83
N GLN A 40 -6.42 -3.58 -8.87
CA GLN A 40 -6.40 -2.13 -9.06
C GLN A 40 -7.81 -1.54 -9.24
N PRO A 41 -8.64 -2.00 -10.20
CA PRO A 41 -9.99 -1.48 -10.34
C PRO A 41 -10.87 -1.80 -9.12
N LEU A 42 -10.72 -2.99 -8.50
CA LEU A 42 -11.48 -3.34 -7.30
C LEU A 42 -11.18 -2.39 -6.13
N ILE A 43 -9.90 -2.19 -5.82
CA ILE A 43 -9.46 -1.31 -4.74
C ILE A 43 -9.92 0.12 -5.02
N LEU A 44 -9.84 0.59 -6.27
CA LEU A 44 -10.25 1.95 -6.61
C LEU A 44 -11.75 2.19 -6.35
N VAL A 45 -12.61 1.25 -6.79
CA VAL A 45 -14.06 1.33 -6.57
C VAL A 45 -14.38 1.32 -5.07
N VAL A 46 -13.82 0.36 -4.33
CA VAL A 46 -14.09 0.24 -2.88
C VAL A 46 -13.53 1.43 -2.11
N LYS A 47 -12.33 1.91 -2.44
CA LYS A 47 -11.73 3.08 -1.80
C LYS A 47 -12.57 4.34 -2.02
N THR A 48 -13.09 4.52 -3.24
CA THR A 48 -14.00 5.63 -3.56
C THR A 48 -15.31 5.52 -2.79
N PHE A 49 -15.90 4.33 -2.73
CA PHE A 49 -17.11 4.05 -1.96
C PHE A 49 -16.95 4.34 -0.46
N LEU A 50 -15.81 3.96 0.12
CA LEU A 50 -15.50 4.25 1.52
C LEU A 50 -15.28 5.75 1.74
N LYS A 51 -14.62 6.43 0.80
CA LYS A 51 -14.40 7.88 0.85
C LYS A 51 -15.71 8.66 0.86
N GLN A 52 -16.68 8.27 0.03
CA GLN A 52 -18.01 8.89 -0.01
C GLN A 52 -18.77 8.77 1.33
N ARG A 53 -18.42 7.79 2.18
CA ARG A 53 -19.02 7.56 3.49
C ARG A 53 -18.18 8.07 4.66
N GLY A 54 -17.03 8.71 4.39
CA GLY A 54 -16.08 9.11 5.42
C GLY A 54 -15.40 7.94 6.15
N LEU A 55 -15.39 6.74 5.54
CA LEU A 55 -14.85 5.51 6.13
C LEU A 55 -13.44 5.18 5.64
N ASN A 56 -12.76 6.10 4.94
CA ASN A 56 -11.41 5.90 4.41
C ASN A 56 -10.29 6.46 5.31
N GLU A 57 -10.64 6.96 6.50
CA GLU A 57 -9.71 7.57 7.44
C GLU A 57 -9.64 6.75 8.73
N THR A 58 -8.44 6.30 9.09
CA THR A 58 -8.25 5.45 10.27
C THR A 58 -8.42 6.19 11.58
N PHE A 59 -8.23 7.52 11.59
CA PHE A 59 -8.39 8.34 12.79
C PHE A 59 -9.83 8.30 13.33
N ASN A 60 -10.81 8.21 12.43
CA ASN A 60 -12.24 8.14 12.78
C ASN A 60 -12.77 6.69 12.86
N GLY A 61 -11.88 5.69 12.97
CA GLY A 61 -12.27 4.27 12.99
C GLY A 61 -12.57 3.66 11.61
N GLY A 62 -12.23 4.36 10.52
CA GLY A 62 -12.36 3.86 9.16
C GLY A 62 -11.25 2.89 8.72
N ILE A 63 -11.30 2.49 7.46
CA ILE A 63 -10.40 1.50 6.85
C ILE A 63 -9.24 2.22 6.17
N GLY A 64 -8.01 1.90 6.61
CA GLY A 64 -6.78 2.39 5.98
C GLY A 64 -6.52 1.76 4.60
N SER A 65 -5.80 2.49 3.74
CA SER A 65 -5.53 2.05 2.36
C SER A 65 -4.80 0.70 2.28
N TYR A 66 -3.84 0.44 3.17
CA TYR A 66 -3.11 -0.83 3.19
C TYR A 66 -3.98 -1.99 3.69
N LEU A 67 -4.83 -1.75 4.69
CA LEU A 67 -5.79 -2.75 5.18
C LEU A 67 -6.79 -3.13 4.07
N LEU A 68 -7.31 -2.15 3.34
CA LEU A 68 -8.17 -2.38 2.18
C LEU A 68 -7.48 -3.26 1.14
N PHE A 69 -6.23 -2.95 0.80
CA PHE A 69 -5.43 -3.77 -0.12
C PHE A 69 -5.28 -5.22 0.40
N ALA A 70 -4.93 -5.40 1.67
CA ALA A 70 -4.76 -6.73 2.27
C ALA A 70 -6.07 -7.54 2.28
N MET A 71 -7.22 -6.90 2.50
CA MET A 71 -8.53 -7.54 2.41
C MET A 71 -8.87 -7.95 0.98
N ALA A 72 -8.64 -7.05 0.01
CA ALA A 72 -8.88 -7.32 -1.40
C ALA A 72 -8.00 -8.47 -1.91
N LEU A 73 -6.70 -8.47 -1.55
CA LEU A 73 -5.77 -9.52 -1.91
C LEU A 73 -6.20 -10.87 -1.32
N GLN A 74 -6.52 -10.95 -0.02
CA GLN A 74 -6.99 -12.18 0.61
C GLN A 74 -8.30 -12.71 0.02
N LYS A 75 -9.19 -11.82 -0.45
CA LYS A 75 -10.44 -12.22 -1.07
C LYS A 75 -10.22 -12.86 -2.45
N ILE A 76 -9.19 -12.41 -3.15
CA ILE A 76 -8.87 -12.80 -4.53
C ILE A 76 -7.90 -13.99 -4.57
N GLU A 77 -7.01 -14.11 -3.59
CA GLU A 77 -6.01 -15.18 -3.45
C GLU A 77 -6.06 -15.75 -2.03
N PRO A 78 -6.59 -16.98 -1.83
CA PRO A 78 -6.65 -17.62 -0.52
C PRO A 78 -5.25 -17.74 0.13
N ARG A 79 -5.24 -17.78 1.47
CA ARG A 79 -4.04 -17.55 2.31
C ARG A 79 -2.80 -18.34 1.94
N THR A 80 -2.92 -19.52 1.34
CA THR A 80 -1.79 -20.39 0.99
C THR A 80 -0.82 -19.77 -0.03
N ARG A 81 -1.26 -18.84 -0.90
CA ARG A 81 -0.40 -18.14 -1.88
C ARG A 81 -0.13 -16.67 -1.56
N SER A 82 -1.07 -16.03 -0.85
CA SER A 82 -0.96 -14.62 -0.47
C SER A 82 0.20 -14.34 0.47
N THR A 83 0.44 -15.23 1.44
CA THR A 83 1.59 -15.13 2.36
C THR A 83 2.91 -15.21 1.61
N ASP A 84 3.01 -16.12 0.65
CA ASP A 84 4.24 -16.35 -0.13
C ASP A 84 4.57 -15.15 -1.01
N LEU A 85 3.58 -14.50 -1.61
CA LEU A 85 3.77 -13.30 -2.42
C LEU A 85 4.17 -12.08 -1.56
N LEU A 86 3.57 -11.95 -0.38
CA LEU A 86 3.94 -10.89 0.57
C LEU A 86 5.31 -11.13 1.21
N GLU A 87 5.67 -12.39 1.51
CA GLU A 87 7.00 -12.75 2.02
C GLU A 87 8.07 -12.63 0.94
N ALA A 88 7.82 -13.09 -0.28
CA ALA A 88 8.73 -12.91 -1.41
C ALA A 88 8.98 -11.40 -1.68
N ALA A 89 7.94 -10.58 -1.65
CA ALA A 89 8.09 -9.12 -1.76
C ALA A 89 8.86 -8.50 -0.60
N ARG A 90 8.69 -9.01 0.64
CA ARG A 90 9.46 -8.58 1.82
C ARG A 90 10.94 -8.98 1.73
N GLN A 91 11.24 -10.18 1.21
CA GLN A 91 12.61 -10.68 1.04
C GLN A 91 13.36 -9.95 -0.07
N LEU A 92 12.71 -9.67 -1.21
CA LEU A 92 13.30 -8.87 -2.30
C LEU A 92 13.65 -7.45 -1.85
N GLY A 93 12.89 -6.88 -0.92
CA GLY A 93 13.18 -5.57 -0.31
C GLY A 93 14.40 -5.56 0.63
N GLN A 94 14.86 -6.71 1.14
CA GLN A 94 16.10 -6.82 1.94
C GLN A 94 17.35 -6.89 1.06
N VAL A 95 17.29 -7.55 -0.10
CA VAL A 95 18.45 -7.71 -1.00
C VAL A 95 18.89 -6.38 -1.62
N ALA A 96 17.94 -5.45 -1.85
CA ALA A 96 18.25 -4.11 -2.35
C ALA A 96 19.06 -3.25 -1.34
N GLN A 97 19.06 -3.59 -0.04
CA GLN A 97 19.83 -2.88 0.99
C GLN A 97 21.31 -3.27 1.04
N LEU A 98 21.71 -4.38 0.42
CA LEU A 98 23.10 -4.85 0.37
C LEU A 98 23.92 -4.25 -0.78
N ARG A 99 23.32 -3.44 -1.65
CA ARG A 99 24.00 -2.80 -2.81
C ARG A 99 24.24 -1.30 -2.66
N VAL A 100 23.90 -0.70 -1.52
CA VAL A 100 24.07 0.74 -1.27
C VAL A 100 24.89 1.00 0.01
N SER A 101 25.78 0.07 0.37
CA SER A 101 26.74 0.21 1.46
C SER A 101 28.16 0.17 0.93
#